data_AF-A0A7W0XFL5-F1
#
_entry.id   AF-A0A7W0XFL5-F1
#
_cell.length_a   1.000
_cell.length_b   1.000
_cell.length_c   1.000
_cell.angle_alpha   90.00
_cell.angle_beta   90.00
_cell.angle_gamma   90.00
#
_symmetry.space_group_name_H-M   'P 1'
#
loop_
_entity.id
_entity.type
_entity.pdbx_description
1 polymer ?
#
loop_
_entity_poly.entity_id
_entity_poly.type
_entity_poly.pdbx_seq_one_letter_code
_entity_poly.pdbx_strand_id
1 'polypeptide(L)'
;MLSRPRWIFFSRTLRASGLAAILLLLPAALLAETNASNVVCRAGLAVERREELAGKLRKITGWSDLKFDRSGALRLGANPIGGSRRARELLSRVVMGGTAVVLEDASKLADVAFCQVLPGKWKENVPDSRPAFVVRIDFADFENVIGDAPALRAFDAGWGLLHELDHIVNNSLDATCLGEPGECEAHINEMRRECGLPQRAEYFHTYSPLTLDSHFITRLVQLSFEQKEPPSKKKKRYLVVWDANLVGGVIEDKKIAVLR
;
A
#
# COMPACT_ATOMS: atom_id res chain seq x y z
N MET A 1 -43.84 -46.80 80.92
CA MET A 1 -43.11 -47.65 79.96
C MET A 1 -43.18 -46.99 78.59
N LEU A 2 -42.09 -47.06 77.82
CA LEU A 2 -41.81 -46.40 76.52
C LEU A 2 -41.40 -44.92 76.64
N SER A 3 -40.42 -44.37 75.92
CA SER A 3 -39.12 -44.80 75.38
C SER A 3 -38.45 -43.49 74.92
N ARG A 4 -37.17 -43.25 75.26
CA ARG A 4 -36.40 -42.10 74.74
C ARG A 4 -36.17 -42.25 73.23
N PRO A 5 -35.88 -41.16 72.49
CA PRO A 5 -34.48 -41.01 72.08
C PRO A 5 -33.91 -39.57 72.05
N ARG A 6 -32.58 -39.55 72.17
CA ARG A 6 -31.59 -38.45 72.08
C ARG A 6 -31.51 -37.83 70.68
N TRP A 7 -31.28 -36.52 70.56
CA TRP A 7 -30.48 -35.87 69.49
C TRP A 7 -29.85 -34.59 70.08
N ILE A 8 -28.55 -34.56 70.40
CA ILE A 8 -27.37 -34.21 69.58
C ILE A 8 -27.24 -32.69 69.32
N PHE A 9 -26.18 -32.13 69.93
CA PHE A 9 -25.53 -30.84 69.67
C PHE A 9 -25.15 -30.67 68.20
N PHE A 10 -25.34 -29.49 67.62
CA PHE A 10 -24.38 -28.97 66.63
C PHE A 10 -24.25 -27.43 66.70
N SER A 11 -23.00 -27.04 66.50
CA SER A 11 -22.32 -25.78 66.78
C SER A 11 -22.72 -24.61 65.88
N ARG A 12 -22.77 -23.42 66.49
CA ARG A 12 -22.70 -22.11 65.83
C ARG A 12 -21.25 -21.79 65.44
N THR A 13 -20.87 -21.99 64.18
CA THR A 13 -19.72 -21.30 63.55
C THR A 13 -19.83 -21.37 62.04
N LEU A 14 -20.35 -20.32 61.39
CA LEU A 14 -20.16 -20.10 59.95
C LEU A 14 -20.63 -18.70 59.55
N ARG A 15 -19.81 -17.68 59.83
CA ARG A 15 -19.84 -16.38 59.14
C ARG A 15 -18.48 -15.71 59.24
N ALA A 16 -17.64 -15.89 58.23
CA ALA A 16 -16.64 -14.94 57.76
C ALA A 16 -15.65 -15.69 56.86
N SER A 17 -15.93 -15.73 55.55
CA SER A 17 -14.94 -15.92 54.48
C SER A 17 -15.69 -15.95 53.15
N GLY A 18 -15.65 -14.86 52.39
CA GLY A 18 -16.20 -14.85 51.05
C GLY A 18 -16.58 -13.47 50.55
N LEU A 19 -15.61 -12.54 50.52
CA LEU A 19 -15.73 -11.27 49.77
C LEU A 19 -14.32 -10.65 49.64
N ALA A 20 -13.39 -11.37 49.01
CA ALA A 20 -12.06 -10.83 48.67
C ALA A 20 -11.40 -11.54 47.47
N ALA A 21 -12.19 -12.00 46.49
CA ALA A 21 -11.65 -12.65 45.28
C ALA A 21 -12.48 -12.37 44.01
N ILE A 22 -13.06 -11.16 43.91
CA ILE A 22 -13.75 -10.69 42.70
C ILE A 22 -13.23 -9.29 42.37
N LEU A 23 -11.93 -9.17 42.12
CA LEU A 23 -11.32 -7.91 41.64
C LEU A 23 -10.03 -8.11 40.82
N LEU A 24 -9.78 -9.34 40.33
CA LEU A 24 -8.60 -9.67 39.51
C LEU A 24 -8.95 -10.43 38.21
N LEU A 25 -10.21 -10.34 37.77
CA LEU A 25 -10.65 -10.78 36.45
C LEU A 25 -11.29 -9.61 35.69
N LEU A 26 -10.64 -8.44 35.75
CA LEU A 26 -10.77 -7.47 34.67
C LEU A 26 -10.15 -8.15 33.44
N PRO A 27 -10.92 -8.44 32.38
CA PRO A 27 -10.35 -9.08 31.20
C PRO A 27 -9.32 -8.12 30.61
N ALA A 28 -8.05 -8.51 30.62
CA ALA A 28 -6.99 -7.83 29.85
C ALA A 28 -7.33 -7.73 28.35
N ALA A 29 -8.41 -8.38 27.90
CA ALA A 29 -8.99 -8.23 26.57
C ALA A 29 -9.62 -6.84 26.29
N LEU A 30 -9.80 -5.97 27.28
CA LEU A 30 -10.35 -4.61 27.08
C LEU A 30 -9.29 -3.51 26.81
N LEU A 31 -8.00 -3.86 26.76
CA LEU A 31 -6.91 -2.93 26.43
C LEU A 31 -6.10 -3.33 25.19
N ALA A 32 -6.58 -4.29 24.40
CA ALA A 32 -6.17 -4.35 23.01
C ALA A 32 -7.05 -3.36 22.25
N GLU A 33 -6.71 -2.07 22.31
CA GLU A 33 -7.03 -1.17 21.21
C GLU A 33 -6.49 -1.86 19.97
N THR A 34 -7.36 -2.54 19.24
CA THR A 34 -7.05 -3.04 17.92
C THR A 34 -6.76 -1.79 17.13
N ASN A 35 -5.47 -1.43 16.99
CA ASN A 35 -4.98 -0.36 16.15
C ASN A 35 -5.56 -0.61 14.75
N ALA A 36 -6.74 -0.09 14.45
CA ALA A 36 -7.44 -0.42 13.23
C ALA A 36 -6.64 0.22 12.10
N SER A 37 -6.10 -0.59 11.19
CA SER A 37 -5.46 -0.04 10.00
C SER A 37 -6.54 0.50 9.10
N ASN A 38 -6.38 1.74 8.64
CA ASN A 38 -7.25 2.27 7.61
C ASN A 38 -6.95 1.71 6.21
N VAL A 39 -5.83 1.01 6.02
CA VAL A 39 -5.49 0.34 4.75
C VAL A 39 -5.85 -1.12 4.85
N VAL A 40 -6.76 -1.57 4.00
CA VAL A 40 -7.28 -2.94 3.98
C VAL A 40 -7.33 -3.51 2.56
N CYS A 41 -7.05 -4.80 2.40
CA CYS A 41 -7.22 -5.49 1.13
C CYS A 41 -8.66 -5.99 0.96
N ARG A 42 -9.22 -5.86 -0.25
CA ARG A 42 -10.46 -6.55 -0.59
C ARG A 42 -10.24 -8.07 -0.55
N ALA A 43 -11.30 -8.81 -0.23
CA ALA A 43 -11.26 -10.28 -0.14
C ALA A 43 -10.71 -10.96 -1.41
N GLY A 44 -10.94 -10.37 -2.59
CA GLY A 44 -10.46 -10.88 -3.88
C GLY A 44 -8.96 -10.70 -4.15
N LEU A 45 -8.24 -9.87 -3.38
CA LEU A 45 -6.80 -9.74 -3.53
C LEU A 45 -6.12 -10.99 -2.95
N ALA A 46 -5.51 -11.80 -3.81
CA ALA A 46 -4.86 -13.06 -3.44
C ALA A 46 -3.77 -12.86 -2.37
N VAL A 47 -3.54 -13.89 -1.53
CA VAL A 47 -2.56 -13.81 -0.43
C VAL A 47 -1.14 -13.60 -0.98
N GLU A 48 -0.83 -14.20 -2.11
CA GLU A 48 0.45 -14.10 -2.81
C GLU A 48 0.72 -12.65 -3.23
N ARG A 49 -0.29 -11.95 -3.76
CA ARG A 49 -0.19 -10.53 -4.14
C ARG A 49 -0.04 -9.61 -2.93
N ARG A 50 -0.71 -9.95 -1.81
CA ARG A 50 -0.52 -9.23 -0.53
C ARG A 50 0.92 -9.37 -0.04
N GLU A 51 1.47 -10.57 -0.05
CA GLU A 51 2.85 -10.83 0.37
C GLU A 51 3.88 -10.21 -0.58
N GLU A 52 3.62 -10.23 -1.89
CA GLU A 52 4.43 -9.55 -2.88
C GLU A 52 4.49 -8.04 -2.59
N LEU A 53 3.33 -7.40 -2.44
CA LEU A 53 3.21 -5.97 -2.17
C LEU A 53 3.83 -5.60 -0.82
N ALA A 54 3.59 -6.38 0.23
CA ALA A 54 4.24 -6.22 1.52
C ALA A 54 5.77 -6.33 1.36
N GLY A 55 6.27 -7.35 0.65
CA GLY A 55 7.69 -7.52 0.34
C GLY A 55 8.32 -6.30 -0.31
N LYS A 56 7.64 -5.68 -1.29
CA LYS A 56 8.09 -4.44 -1.95
C LYS A 56 8.10 -3.27 -0.97
N LEU A 57 7.01 -3.05 -0.22
CA LEU A 57 6.93 -2.00 0.80
C LEU A 57 7.99 -2.15 1.89
N ARG A 58 8.31 -3.37 2.34
CA ARG A 58 9.39 -3.64 3.30
C ARG A 58 10.74 -3.16 2.78
N LYS A 59 11.06 -3.45 1.52
CA LYS A 59 12.30 -2.98 0.89
C LYS A 59 12.36 -1.45 0.82
N ILE A 60 11.24 -0.81 0.49
CA ILE A 60 11.16 0.65 0.36
C ILE A 60 11.26 1.33 1.75
N THR A 61 10.58 0.79 2.75
CA THR A 61 10.42 1.44 4.06
C THR A 61 11.47 1.04 5.09
N GLY A 62 12.11 -0.12 4.92
CA GLY A 62 12.99 -0.72 5.91
C GLY A 62 12.29 -1.43 7.07
N TRP A 63 10.95 -1.47 7.12
CA TRP A 63 10.21 -2.21 8.16
C TRP A 63 10.20 -3.71 7.86
N SER A 64 11.04 -4.52 8.51
CA SER A 64 11.12 -5.98 8.23
C SER A 64 9.80 -6.73 8.48
N ASP A 65 9.00 -6.25 9.43
CA ASP A 65 7.78 -6.92 9.90
C ASP A 65 6.49 -6.34 9.28
N LEU A 66 6.60 -5.38 8.35
CA LEU A 66 5.42 -4.86 7.64
C LEU A 66 4.77 -5.99 6.83
N LYS A 67 3.46 -6.16 7.00
CA LYS A 67 2.68 -7.25 6.39
C LYS A 67 1.21 -6.91 6.32
N PHE A 68 0.46 -7.68 5.53
CA PHE A 68 -1.00 -7.72 5.66
C PHE A 68 -1.38 -8.83 6.64
N ASP A 69 -2.30 -8.56 7.57
CA ASP A 69 -2.80 -9.59 8.47
C ASP A 69 -3.83 -10.51 7.78
N ARG A 70 -4.38 -11.47 8.54
CA ARG A 70 -5.38 -12.42 8.02
C ARG A 70 -6.66 -11.76 7.52
N SER A 71 -7.02 -10.59 8.07
CA SER A 71 -8.15 -9.78 7.58
C SER A 71 -7.80 -8.91 6.37
N GLY A 72 -6.54 -8.92 5.93
CA GLY A 72 -6.04 -8.07 4.86
C GLY A 72 -5.70 -6.65 5.32
N ALA A 73 -5.64 -6.37 6.62
CA ALA A 73 -5.28 -5.05 7.11
C ALA A 73 -3.75 -4.86 7.08
N LEU A 74 -3.28 -3.74 6.56
CA LEU A 74 -1.84 -3.42 6.56
C LEU A 74 -1.35 -3.15 7.99
N ARG A 75 -0.34 -3.89 8.42
CA ARG A 75 0.32 -3.73 9.72
C ARG A 75 1.72 -3.16 9.49
N LEU A 76 1.99 -2.03 10.10
CA LEU A 76 3.33 -1.45 10.09
C LEU A 76 4.25 -2.28 11.00
N GLY A 77 5.52 -2.39 10.61
CA GLY A 77 6.54 -3.01 11.45
C GLY A 77 7.04 -2.06 12.53
N ALA A 78 7.75 -2.60 13.52
CA ALA A 78 8.56 -1.81 14.44
C ALA A 78 9.98 -1.62 13.86
N ASN A 79 10.71 -0.62 14.38
CA ASN A 79 12.17 -0.51 14.23
C ASN A 79 12.70 -0.68 12.79
N PRO A 80 12.43 0.27 11.87
CA PRO A 80 12.89 0.16 10.50
C PRO A 80 14.43 0.18 10.41
N ILE A 81 15.00 -0.65 9.54
CA ILE A 81 16.43 -0.69 9.23
C ILE A 81 16.63 -0.21 7.79
N GLY A 82 17.21 0.99 7.64
CA GLY A 82 17.39 1.62 6.33
C GLY A 82 16.09 2.11 5.69
N GLY A 83 16.01 2.05 4.36
CA GLY A 83 14.85 2.47 3.56
C GLY A 83 14.57 3.98 3.61
N SER A 84 13.45 4.38 3.01
CA SER A 84 12.98 5.75 2.97
C SER A 84 12.22 6.13 4.24
N ARG A 85 12.65 7.21 4.89
CA ARG A 85 11.94 7.84 6.01
C ARG A 85 10.62 8.44 5.53
N ARG A 86 10.62 9.12 4.38
CA ARG A 86 9.41 9.71 3.80
C ARG A 86 8.35 8.67 3.44
N ALA A 87 8.75 7.52 2.91
CA ALA A 87 7.80 6.42 2.65
C ALA A 87 7.15 5.91 3.95
N ARG A 88 7.91 5.85 5.05
CA ARG A 88 7.35 5.50 6.37
C ARG A 88 6.38 6.55 6.89
N GLU A 89 6.73 7.83 6.76
CA GLU A 89 5.85 8.94 7.16
C GLU A 89 4.53 8.89 6.37
N LEU A 90 4.59 8.72 5.04
CA LEU A 90 3.41 8.57 4.20
C LEU A 90 2.53 7.39 4.66
N LEU A 91 3.09 6.19 4.76
CA LEU A 91 2.33 5.00 5.20
C LEU A 91 1.76 5.15 6.61
N SER A 92 2.51 5.75 7.53
CA SER A 92 2.04 6.01 8.90
C SER A 92 0.81 6.91 8.90
N ARG A 93 0.83 7.99 8.11
CA ARG A 93 -0.32 8.90 7.98
C ARG A 93 -1.53 8.23 7.36
N VAL A 94 -1.35 7.37 6.35
CA VAL A 94 -2.48 6.63 5.77
C VAL A 94 -3.05 5.65 6.80
N VAL A 95 -2.21 4.81 7.39
CA VAL A 95 -2.64 3.72 8.29
C VAL A 95 -3.30 4.26 9.56
N MET A 96 -2.80 5.37 10.13
CA MET A 96 -3.32 5.97 11.37
C MET A 96 -4.27 7.16 11.13
N GLY A 97 -4.47 7.56 9.87
CA GLY A 97 -5.22 8.77 9.51
C GLY A 97 -6.75 8.65 9.67
N GLY A 98 -7.45 9.60 9.05
CA GLY A 98 -8.91 9.64 9.04
C GLY A 98 -9.54 9.04 7.79
N THR A 99 -8.76 8.48 6.86
CA THR A 99 -9.23 8.08 5.52
C THR A 99 -9.09 6.58 5.33
N ALA A 100 -10.18 5.89 4.96
CA ALA A 100 -10.15 4.47 4.63
C ALA A 100 -9.60 4.25 3.21
N VAL A 101 -8.70 3.26 3.05
CA VAL A 101 -8.12 2.88 1.77
C VAL A 101 -8.32 1.38 1.57
N VAL A 102 -8.98 1.02 0.48
CA VAL A 102 -9.22 -0.37 0.08
C VAL A 102 -8.32 -0.71 -1.09
N LEU A 103 -7.48 -1.74 -0.95
CA LEU A 103 -6.65 -2.26 -2.04
C LEU A 103 -7.41 -3.33 -2.82
N GLU A 104 -7.42 -3.22 -4.14
CA GLU A 104 -8.11 -4.11 -5.07
C GLU A 104 -7.16 -4.60 -6.17
N ASP A 105 -7.24 -5.89 -6.50
CA ASP A 105 -6.57 -6.45 -7.67
C ASP A 105 -7.34 -6.02 -8.92
N ALA A 106 -6.66 -5.35 -9.83
CA ALA A 106 -7.17 -4.91 -11.11
C ALA A 106 -6.42 -5.59 -12.28
N SER A 107 -5.73 -6.70 -12.02
CA SER A 107 -4.95 -7.39 -13.04
C SER A 107 -5.78 -7.73 -14.28
N LYS A 108 -5.29 -7.30 -15.45
CA LYS A 108 -5.90 -7.47 -16.78
C LYS A 108 -7.13 -6.60 -17.03
N LEU A 109 -7.37 -5.56 -16.22
CA LEU A 109 -8.41 -4.59 -16.51
C LEU A 109 -7.89 -3.56 -17.51
N ALA A 110 -8.49 -3.53 -18.70
CA ALA A 110 -8.02 -2.71 -19.81
C ALA A 110 -8.04 -1.18 -19.53
N ASP A 111 -8.76 -0.72 -18.50
CA ASP A 111 -8.91 0.68 -18.12
C ASP A 111 -7.99 1.14 -16.97
N VAL A 112 -7.17 0.25 -16.41
CA VAL A 112 -6.21 0.56 -15.35
C VAL A 112 -4.80 0.39 -15.89
N ALA A 113 -3.98 1.44 -15.82
CA ALA A 113 -2.56 1.37 -16.21
C ALA A 113 -1.70 1.31 -14.95
N PHE A 114 -1.18 0.13 -14.60
CA PHE A 114 -0.41 -0.14 -13.37
C PHE A 114 -1.17 0.06 -12.04
N CYS A 115 -1.60 1.29 -11.74
CA CYS A 115 -2.34 1.66 -10.55
C CYS A 115 -3.41 2.70 -10.88
N GLN A 116 -4.45 2.80 -10.05
CA GLN A 116 -5.43 3.87 -10.13
C GLN A 116 -6.12 4.06 -8.77
N VAL A 117 -6.31 5.32 -8.37
CA VAL A 117 -7.17 5.68 -7.24
C VAL A 117 -8.57 6.08 -7.67
N LEU A 118 -9.59 5.56 -6.98
CA LEU A 118 -10.99 5.92 -7.14
C LEU A 118 -11.61 6.35 -5.81
N PRO A 119 -12.51 7.36 -5.79
CA PRO A 119 -13.29 7.65 -4.60
C PRO A 119 -14.22 6.48 -4.26
N GLY A 120 -14.17 6.02 -3.02
CA GLY A 120 -15.04 4.99 -2.47
C GLY A 120 -16.36 5.58 -1.96
N LYS A 121 -17.40 4.74 -1.93
CA LYS A 121 -18.69 5.08 -1.33
C LYS A 121 -19.07 4.01 -0.31
N TRP A 122 -19.48 4.44 0.88
CA TRP A 122 -20.06 3.55 1.86
C TRP A 122 -21.48 3.16 1.45
N LYS A 123 -21.92 1.97 1.89
CA LYS A 123 -23.34 1.61 1.78
C LYS A 123 -24.15 2.59 2.62
N GLU A 124 -25.32 2.97 2.13
CA GLU A 124 -26.21 3.94 2.77
C GLU A 124 -26.47 3.56 4.25
N ASN A 125 -26.54 4.57 5.12
CA ASN A 125 -26.77 4.46 6.58
C ASN A 125 -25.56 4.11 7.47
N VAL A 126 -24.35 4.54 7.13
CA VAL A 126 -23.24 4.63 8.10
C VAL A 126 -23.08 6.09 8.54
N PRO A 127 -23.62 6.50 9.71
CA PRO A 127 -23.36 7.82 10.27
C PRO A 127 -21.86 8.06 10.44
N ASP A 128 -21.39 9.28 10.18
CA ASP A 128 -19.97 9.68 10.29
C ASP A 128 -18.99 8.81 9.49
N SER A 129 -19.41 8.36 8.30
CA SER A 129 -18.54 7.59 7.42
C SER A 129 -17.37 8.45 6.93
N ARG A 130 -16.17 8.09 7.35
CA ARG A 130 -14.91 8.71 6.94
C ARG A 130 -14.72 8.68 5.41
N PRO A 131 -13.97 9.60 4.79
CA PRO A 131 -13.61 9.47 3.38
C PRO A 131 -13.01 8.09 3.08
N ALA A 132 -13.38 7.51 1.94
CA ALA A 132 -12.90 6.20 1.51
C ALA A 132 -12.36 6.30 0.08
N PHE A 133 -11.28 5.57 -0.21
CA PHE A 133 -10.70 5.44 -1.53
C PHE A 133 -10.44 3.97 -1.84
N VAL A 134 -10.50 3.62 -3.12
CA VAL A 134 -10.11 2.31 -3.63
C VAL A 134 -8.87 2.50 -4.49
N VAL A 135 -7.78 1.86 -4.10
CA VAL A 135 -6.56 1.78 -4.91
C VAL A 135 -6.58 0.45 -5.65
N ARG A 136 -6.68 0.53 -6.97
CA ARG A 136 -6.61 -0.59 -7.90
C ARG A 136 -5.17 -0.77 -8.35
N ILE A 137 -4.68 -2.01 -8.35
CA ILE A 137 -3.32 -2.34 -8.79
C ILE A 137 -3.44 -3.43 -9.86
N ASP A 138 -2.98 -3.15 -11.07
CA ASP A 138 -2.78 -4.15 -12.10
C ASP A 138 -1.38 -4.76 -11.92
N PHE A 139 -1.31 -5.88 -11.21
CA PHE A 139 -0.04 -6.58 -10.99
C PHE A 139 0.52 -7.18 -12.28
N ALA A 140 -0.34 -7.54 -13.23
CA ALA A 140 0.08 -8.12 -14.50
C ALA A 140 0.79 -7.09 -15.38
N ASP A 141 0.36 -5.83 -15.35
CA ASP A 141 1.03 -4.75 -16.06
C ASP A 141 2.49 -4.59 -15.63
N PHE A 142 2.79 -4.70 -14.33
CA PHE A 142 4.18 -4.64 -13.83
C PHE A 142 5.04 -5.83 -14.30
N GLU A 143 4.44 -6.96 -14.66
CA GLU A 143 5.15 -8.13 -15.20
C GLU A 143 5.51 -7.95 -16.68
N ASN A 144 4.82 -7.06 -17.39
CA ASN A 144 5.06 -6.73 -18.80
C ASN A 144 6.14 -5.64 -19.01
N VAL A 145 6.74 -5.16 -17.92
CA VAL A 145 7.73 -4.08 -17.95
C VAL A 145 9.16 -4.65 -18.07
N ILE A 146 9.93 -4.10 -19.01
CA ILE A 146 11.35 -4.41 -19.22
C ILE A 146 12.20 -3.14 -19.08
N GLY A 147 13.51 -3.28 -18.95
CA GLY A 147 14.40 -2.13 -18.91
C GLY A 147 15.65 -2.34 -18.06
N ASP A 148 16.28 -1.23 -17.70
CA ASP A 148 17.48 -1.23 -16.87
C ASP A 148 17.16 -1.68 -15.44
N ALA A 149 17.92 -2.64 -14.91
CA ALA A 149 17.68 -3.19 -13.57
C ALA A 149 17.56 -2.12 -12.46
N PRO A 150 18.35 -1.03 -12.43
CA PRO A 150 18.15 0.05 -11.45
C PRO A 150 16.80 0.77 -11.59
N ALA A 151 16.30 0.96 -12.81
CA ALA A 151 15.02 1.62 -13.04
C ALA A 151 13.84 0.70 -12.75
N LEU A 152 13.94 -0.60 -13.05
CA LEU A 152 12.94 -1.60 -12.66
C LEU A 152 12.79 -1.69 -11.14
N ARG A 153 13.87 -1.57 -10.36
CA ARG A 153 13.77 -1.46 -8.89
C ARG A 153 13.11 -0.18 -8.39
N ALA A 154 13.09 0.86 -9.23
CA ALA A 154 12.46 2.16 -8.97
C ALA A 154 11.02 2.24 -9.52
N PHE A 155 10.55 1.22 -10.23
CA PHE A 155 9.25 1.17 -10.87
C PHE A 155 8.62 -0.21 -10.68
N ASP A 156 7.88 -0.37 -9.59
CA ASP A 156 7.15 -1.59 -9.29
C ASP A 156 5.85 -1.29 -8.51
N ALA A 157 5.03 -2.32 -8.27
CA ALA A 157 3.75 -2.18 -7.57
C ALA A 157 3.86 -1.53 -6.17
N GLY A 158 5.01 -1.62 -5.48
CA GLY A 158 5.22 -0.94 -4.21
C GLY A 158 5.34 0.57 -4.39
N TRP A 159 6.09 1.00 -5.41
CA TRP A 159 6.18 2.42 -5.78
C TRP A 159 4.86 2.95 -6.34
N GLY A 160 4.16 2.15 -7.16
CA GLY A 160 2.83 2.47 -7.66
C GLY A 160 1.83 2.70 -6.53
N LEU A 161 1.78 1.81 -5.53
CA LEU A 161 0.91 2.04 -4.36
C LEU A 161 1.27 3.32 -3.61
N LEU A 162 2.56 3.60 -3.37
CA LEU A 162 2.97 4.81 -2.66
C LEU A 162 2.58 6.09 -3.42
N HIS A 163 2.60 6.06 -4.75
CA HIS A 163 2.13 7.15 -5.61
C HIS A 163 0.64 7.43 -5.37
N GLU A 164 -0.22 6.40 -5.46
CA GLU A 164 -1.65 6.55 -5.20
C GLU A 164 -1.96 7.03 -3.77
N LEU A 165 -1.19 6.55 -2.78
CA LEU A 165 -1.34 6.97 -1.39
C LEU A 165 -0.94 8.43 -1.18
N ASP A 166 0.03 8.94 -1.95
CA ASP A 166 0.44 10.34 -1.90
C ASP A 166 -0.70 11.25 -2.37
N HIS A 167 -1.37 10.90 -3.47
CA HIS A 167 -2.58 11.61 -3.92
C HIS A 167 -3.66 11.65 -2.82
N ILE A 168 -3.91 10.53 -2.15
CA ILE A 168 -4.95 10.43 -1.12
C ILE A 168 -4.63 11.32 0.11
N VAL A 169 -3.38 11.33 0.57
CA VAL A 169 -3.03 11.99 1.84
C VAL A 169 -2.59 13.44 1.65
N ASN A 170 -1.83 13.73 0.59
CA ASN A 170 -1.29 15.06 0.33
C ASN A 170 -2.15 15.87 -0.63
N ASN A 171 -3.13 15.27 -1.31
CA ASN A 171 -3.81 15.89 -2.47
C ASN A 171 -2.80 16.39 -3.51
N SER A 172 -1.67 15.71 -3.63
CA SER A 172 -0.63 16.06 -4.61
C SER A 172 -1.15 15.82 -6.03
N LEU A 173 -0.66 16.62 -6.97
CA LEU A 173 -1.06 16.52 -8.36
C LEU A 173 0.04 15.89 -9.22
N ASP A 174 -0.37 15.15 -10.24
CA ASP A 174 0.51 14.72 -11.32
C ASP A 174 0.95 15.89 -12.19
N ALA A 175 1.97 15.66 -13.00
CA ALA A 175 2.39 16.64 -14.00
C ALA A 175 1.25 16.90 -14.99
N THR A 176 1.03 18.18 -15.28
CA THR A 176 0.09 18.62 -16.31
C THR A 176 0.79 19.02 -17.61
N CYS A 177 2.12 19.12 -17.62
CA CYS A 177 2.95 19.54 -18.75
C CYS A 177 4.17 18.63 -18.97
N LEU A 178 4.61 18.54 -20.23
CA LEU A 178 5.81 17.78 -20.60
C LEU A 178 7.07 18.36 -19.94
N GLY A 179 8.01 17.49 -19.59
CA GLY A 179 9.32 17.88 -19.05
C GLY A 179 9.39 18.03 -17.52
N GLU A 180 8.26 17.85 -16.82
CA GLU A 180 8.22 17.90 -15.35
C GLU A 180 7.69 16.58 -14.77
N PRO A 181 8.13 16.19 -13.56
CA PRO A 181 7.62 15.01 -12.87
C PRO A 181 6.24 15.24 -12.23
N GLY A 182 5.90 16.47 -11.84
CA GLY A 182 4.71 16.76 -11.02
C GLY A 182 5.00 16.70 -9.53
N GLU A 183 4.06 17.14 -8.70
CA GLU A 183 4.20 17.23 -7.24
C GLU A 183 4.25 15.82 -6.62
N CYS A 184 3.30 14.96 -6.99
CA CYS A 184 3.23 13.59 -6.49
C CYS A 184 4.55 12.84 -6.76
N GLU A 185 4.98 12.84 -8.03
CA GLU A 185 6.23 12.19 -8.43
C GLU A 185 7.47 12.84 -7.80
N ALA A 186 7.45 14.14 -7.48
CA ALA A 186 8.53 14.77 -6.72
C ALA A 186 8.67 14.16 -5.33
N HIS A 187 7.57 13.95 -4.59
CA HIS A 187 7.58 13.26 -3.30
C HIS A 187 8.11 11.82 -3.45
N ILE A 188 7.63 11.07 -4.45
CA ILE A 188 8.11 9.70 -4.69
C ILE A 188 9.60 9.69 -5.06
N ASN A 189 10.08 10.67 -5.83
CA ASN A 189 11.50 10.83 -6.16
C ASN A 189 12.38 11.12 -4.94
N GLU A 190 11.87 11.83 -3.93
CA GLU A 190 12.56 11.98 -2.65
C GLU A 190 12.70 10.65 -1.92
N MET A 191 11.64 9.83 -1.91
CA MET A 191 11.68 8.48 -1.34
C MET A 191 12.68 7.58 -2.07
N ARG A 192 12.68 7.59 -3.41
CA ARG A 192 13.66 6.83 -4.22
C ARG A 192 15.09 7.27 -3.93
N ARG A 193 15.32 8.58 -3.78
CA ARG A 193 16.63 9.14 -3.44
C ARG A 193 17.13 8.62 -2.09
N GLU A 194 16.27 8.56 -1.08
CA GLU A 194 16.60 7.99 0.23
C GLU A 194 16.95 6.49 0.14
N CYS A 195 16.34 5.76 -0.79
CA CYS A 195 16.66 4.37 -1.08
C CYS A 195 17.88 4.18 -2.00
N GLY A 196 18.56 5.26 -2.42
CA GLY A 196 19.68 5.18 -3.37
C GLY A 196 19.28 4.68 -4.76
N LEU A 197 18.04 4.95 -5.19
CA LEU A 197 17.50 4.55 -6.47
C LEU A 197 17.47 5.70 -7.49
N PRO A 198 17.43 5.39 -8.80
CA PRO A 198 17.13 6.36 -9.83
C PRO A 198 15.77 7.06 -9.62
N GLN A 199 15.68 8.32 -10.00
CA GLN A 199 14.48 9.15 -9.93
C GLN A 199 13.84 9.26 -11.31
N ARG A 200 12.51 9.28 -11.41
CA ARG A 200 11.82 9.51 -12.68
C ARG A 200 12.12 10.93 -13.17
N ALA A 201 12.63 11.04 -14.39
CA ALA A 201 13.05 12.32 -14.96
C ALA A 201 11.88 13.13 -15.51
N GLU A 202 10.92 12.44 -16.13
CA GLU A 202 9.73 13.04 -16.77
C GLU A 202 8.51 12.18 -16.43
N TYR A 203 7.38 12.83 -16.15
CA TYR A 203 6.12 12.13 -15.90
C TYR A 203 5.60 11.46 -17.16
N PHE A 204 5.52 12.23 -18.25
CA PHE A 204 5.01 11.74 -19.51
C PHE A 204 5.99 10.77 -20.16
N HIS A 205 5.46 9.75 -20.82
CA HIS A 205 6.27 8.88 -21.65
C HIS A 205 6.47 9.49 -23.03
N THR A 206 7.49 9.00 -23.72
CA THR A 206 7.66 9.23 -25.14
C THR A 206 7.37 7.92 -25.87
N TYR A 207 6.62 7.97 -26.97
CA TYR A 207 6.54 6.83 -27.87
C TYR A 207 7.87 6.75 -28.62
N SER A 208 8.53 5.60 -28.55
CA SER A 208 9.66 5.34 -29.44
C SER A 208 9.09 4.90 -30.80
N PRO A 209 9.35 5.63 -31.90
CA PRO A 209 8.96 5.17 -33.22
C PRO A 209 9.86 3.99 -33.60
N LEU A 210 9.43 2.77 -33.30
CA LEU A 210 10.05 1.58 -33.85
C LEU A 210 9.38 1.19 -35.15
N THR A 211 10.23 0.74 -36.07
CA THR A 211 10.02 0.45 -37.48
C THR A 211 8.68 -0.19 -37.81
N LEU A 212 7.98 0.42 -38.77
CA LEU A 212 6.85 -0.18 -39.48
C LEU A 212 7.33 -1.42 -40.24
N ASP A 213 7.31 -2.58 -39.59
CA ASP A 213 6.97 -3.79 -40.32
C ASP A 213 5.43 -3.81 -40.43
N SER A 214 4.91 -3.87 -41.65
CA SER A 214 3.46 -3.81 -41.91
C SER A 214 2.66 -4.92 -41.23
N HIS A 215 3.34 -5.94 -40.71
CA HIS A 215 2.72 -7.08 -40.03
C HIS A 215 2.72 -7.00 -38.50
N PHE A 216 3.49 -6.10 -37.88
CA PHE A 216 3.58 -5.98 -36.42
C PHE A 216 3.67 -4.50 -35.98
N ILE A 217 2.58 -3.95 -35.45
CA ILE A 217 2.56 -2.61 -34.85
C ILE A 217 2.82 -2.76 -33.35
N THR A 218 4.08 -2.74 -32.94
CA THR A 218 4.46 -2.66 -31.51
C THR A 218 4.48 -1.19 -31.08
N ARG A 219 3.71 -0.82 -30.05
CA ARG A 219 3.67 0.56 -29.56
C ARG A 219 4.47 0.66 -28.27
N LEU A 220 5.79 0.81 -28.37
CA LEU A 220 6.64 0.88 -27.19
C LEU A 220 6.52 2.23 -26.48
N VAL A 221 6.24 2.15 -25.19
CA VAL A 221 6.20 3.26 -24.24
C VAL A 221 7.45 3.21 -23.40
N GLN A 222 8.09 4.36 -23.19
CA GLN A 222 9.29 4.46 -22.34
C GLN A 222 9.15 5.52 -21.25
N LEU A 223 9.57 5.17 -20.04
CA LEU A 223 9.85 6.09 -18.94
C LEU A 223 11.35 6.17 -18.71
N SER A 224 11.82 7.38 -18.40
CA SER A 224 13.23 7.60 -18.11
C SER A 224 13.48 7.96 -16.67
N PHE A 225 14.56 7.39 -16.15
CA PHE A 225 15.03 7.60 -14.80
C PHE A 225 16.46 8.13 -14.81
N GLU A 226 16.80 8.95 -13.83
CA GLU A 226 18.11 9.55 -13.68
C GLU A 226 18.65 9.33 -12.28
N GLN A 227 19.95 9.04 -12.20
CA GLN A 227 20.68 8.99 -10.94
C GLN A 227 21.97 9.79 -11.05
N LYS A 228 22.24 10.63 -10.05
CA LYS A 228 23.55 11.29 -9.91
C LYS A 228 24.51 10.27 -9.31
N GLU A 229 25.65 10.03 -9.96
CA GLU A 229 26.71 9.18 -9.43
C GLU A 229 27.70 10.03 -8.64
N PRO A 230 27.78 9.95 -7.31
CA PRO A 230 28.82 10.64 -6.56
C PRO A 230 30.19 10.03 -6.89
N PRO A 231 31.27 10.82 -7.08
CA PRO A 231 31.38 12.28 -6.98
C PRO A 231 31.12 13.03 -8.32
N SER A 232 30.75 12.32 -9.38
CA SER A 232 30.53 12.90 -10.71
C SER A 232 29.31 13.83 -10.74
N LYS A 233 29.43 14.95 -11.45
CA LYS A 233 28.27 15.79 -11.80
C LYS A 233 27.43 15.18 -12.93
N LYS A 234 27.90 14.11 -13.58
CA LYS A 234 27.17 13.44 -14.66
C LYS A 234 25.98 12.68 -14.08
N LYS A 235 24.84 12.83 -14.73
CA LYS A 235 23.65 12.01 -14.48
C LYS A 235 23.72 10.78 -15.38
N LYS A 236 23.48 9.60 -14.81
CA LYS A 236 23.26 8.38 -15.58
C LYS A 236 21.77 8.21 -15.81
N ARG A 237 21.41 7.93 -17.07
CA ARG A 237 20.02 7.70 -17.50
C ARG A 237 19.77 6.20 -17.57
N TYR A 238 18.56 5.81 -17.17
CA TYR A 238 18.04 4.46 -17.19
C TYR A 238 16.64 4.48 -17.78
N LEU A 239 16.20 3.36 -18.38
CA LEU A 239 14.91 3.26 -19.05
C LEU A 239 14.07 2.12 -18.47
N VAL A 240 12.77 2.36 -18.50
CA VAL A 240 11.70 1.39 -18.29
C VAL A 240 10.83 1.42 -19.53
N VAL A 241 10.53 0.26 -20.11
CA VAL A 241 9.86 0.12 -21.41
C VAL A 241 8.80 -0.96 -21.33
N TRP A 242 7.66 -0.75 -22.01
CA TRP A 242 6.63 -1.77 -22.20
C TRP A 242 5.92 -1.57 -23.54
N ASP A 243 5.20 -2.60 -24.01
CA ASP A 243 4.29 -2.47 -25.14
C ASP A 243 2.93 -1.97 -24.67
N ALA A 244 2.45 -0.85 -25.22
CA ALA A 244 1.14 -0.28 -24.93
C ALA A 244 -0.02 -1.24 -25.25
N ASN A 245 0.20 -2.24 -26.10
CA ASN A 245 -0.83 -3.25 -26.39
C ASN A 245 -0.97 -4.28 -25.25
N LEU A 246 -0.01 -4.36 -24.33
CA LEU A 246 0.04 -5.33 -23.23
C LEU A 246 -0.28 -4.72 -21.86
N VAL A 247 -0.35 -3.38 -21.77
CA VAL A 247 -0.59 -2.63 -20.54
C VAL A 247 -1.89 -1.84 -20.67
N GLY A 248 -2.72 -1.87 -19.62
CA GLY A 248 -4.01 -1.18 -19.62
C GLY A 248 -3.90 0.35 -19.69
N GLY A 249 -5.04 1.03 -19.83
CA GLY A 249 -5.18 2.49 -19.72
C GLY A 249 -4.49 3.33 -20.81
N VAL A 250 -3.86 2.73 -21.83
CA VAL A 250 -3.33 3.47 -22.98
C VAL A 250 -4.44 3.74 -24.00
N ILE A 251 -5.12 4.89 -23.86
CA ILE A 251 -6.19 5.30 -24.79
C ILE A 251 -5.59 5.70 -26.15
N GLU A 252 -6.06 5.06 -27.23
CA GLU A 252 -5.54 5.20 -28.60
C GLU A 252 -5.56 6.64 -29.17
N ASP A 253 -6.45 7.50 -28.67
CA ASP A 253 -6.71 8.83 -29.26
C ASP A 253 -5.73 9.93 -28.83
N LYS A 254 -4.76 9.64 -27.95
CA LYS A 254 -3.76 10.64 -27.51
C LYS A 254 -2.34 10.13 -27.69
N LYS A 255 -1.56 10.86 -28.51
CA LYS A 255 -0.09 10.70 -28.66
C LYS A 255 0.71 10.89 -27.36
N ILE A 256 0.02 11.18 -26.25
CA ILE A 256 0.53 11.30 -24.90
C ILE A 256 -0.51 10.59 -24.03
N ALA A 257 -0.25 9.34 -23.61
CA ALA A 257 -1.10 8.73 -22.59
C ALA A 257 -0.61 9.22 -21.21
N VAL A 258 -1.54 9.71 -20.42
CA VAL A 258 -1.31 10.04 -19.02
C VAL A 258 -1.51 8.72 -18.28
N LEU A 259 -0.45 8.17 -17.68
CA LEU A 259 -0.66 7.19 -16.62
C LEU A 259 -1.43 7.95 -15.53
N ARG A 260 -2.66 7.51 -15.24
CA ARG A 260 -3.56 8.12 -14.27
C ARG A 260 -3.84 7.11 -13.18
#